data_AF-A0AAV3YS08-F1
#
_entry.id   AF-A0AAV3YS08-F1
#
_cell.length_a   1.000
_cell.length_b   1.000
_cell.length_c   1.000
_cell.angle_alpha   90.00
_cell.angle_beta   90.00
_cell.angle_gamma   90.00
#
_symmetry.space_group_name_H-M   'P 1'
#
loop_
_entity.id
_entity.type
_entity.pdbx_description
1 polymer ?
#
loop_
_entity_poly.entity_id
_entity_poly.type
_entity_poly.pdbx_seq_one_letter_code
_entity_poly.pdbx_strand_id
1 'polypeptide(L)'
;MICRKAKLRLPLKSIVEEYKCGKATLMTMLEDSEDPAVAGLTIQNQTFGEAIIESDLFSNSRTDGVFGLGFSNEEPTVFDNLVNQGLLPAPVFSFYLNKLDIPGPDSVLTLGGTNPEYYTGDFTFINLTATDRWQFEIDDFRVKLSNGDVLFMGSGSPAVVDSSTSLIFGPMEEVDVLNRKLGAKPLPGHLGLFEFDCSELDSLPDFEFYVNGQKLSISSKDYVSTKFLHGEHFCYSGIMGRTWKETETPVWFLGLNFMRAYYTQFDKGNRRIGFAKPKY
;
A
#
# COMPACT_ATOMS: atom_id res chain seq x y z
N MET A 1 18.67 39.43 -22.73
CA MET A 1 18.25 39.06 -21.37
C MET A 1 19.16 37.92 -20.93
N ILE A 2 20.03 38.18 -19.96
CA ILE A 2 21.13 37.29 -19.56
C ILE A 2 20.59 36.39 -18.45
N CYS A 3 20.36 35.10 -18.73
CA CYS A 3 20.24 34.11 -17.68
C CYS A 3 21.64 33.81 -17.14
N ARG A 4 21.95 34.33 -15.96
CA ARG A 4 23.16 33.93 -15.23
C ARG A 4 22.99 32.47 -14.81
N LYS A 5 23.92 31.61 -15.23
CA LYS A 5 24.14 30.32 -14.56
C LYS A 5 24.64 30.61 -13.15
N ALA A 6 23.78 30.45 -12.15
CA ALA A 6 24.24 30.24 -10.79
C ALA A 6 24.80 28.81 -10.74
N LYS A 7 26.13 28.69 -10.72
CA LYS A 7 26.80 27.45 -10.37
C LYS A 7 26.74 27.35 -8.84
N LEU A 8 25.63 26.85 -8.30
CA LEU A 8 25.59 26.43 -6.90
C LEU A 8 26.37 25.11 -6.83
N ARG A 9 27.59 25.14 -6.31
CA ARG A 9 28.28 23.93 -5.85
C ARG A 9 27.73 23.62 -4.46
N LEU A 10 26.58 22.97 -4.40
CA LEU A 10 26.23 22.16 -3.24
C LEU A 10 26.86 20.77 -3.44
N PRO A 11 27.30 20.09 -2.37
CA PRO A 11 27.74 18.70 -2.45
C PRO A 11 26.48 17.84 -2.70
N LEU A 12 26.00 17.79 -3.94
CA LEU A 12 24.80 17.03 -4.29
C LEU A 12 25.08 15.54 -4.07
N LYS A 13 24.43 14.96 -3.07
CA LYS A 13 24.37 13.50 -2.88
C LYS A 13 23.41 12.98 -3.95
N SER A 14 23.90 12.13 -4.85
CA SER A 14 23.02 11.41 -5.77
C SER A 14 22.28 10.32 -4.98
N ILE A 15 20.95 10.37 -4.97
CA ILE A 15 20.12 9.35 -4.36
C ILE A 15 19.56 8.46 -5.49
N VAL A 16 19.67 7.15 -5.32
CA VAL A 16 19.07 6.16 -6.21
C VAL A 16 17.96 5.46 -5.44
N GLU A 17 16.71 5.71 -5.83
CA GLU A 17 15.57 4.95 -5.31
C GLU A 17 15.19 3.81 -6.26
N GLU A 18 15.31 2.59 -5.76
CA GLU A 18 14.84 1.39 -6.44
C GLU A 18 13.48 0.97 -5.90
N TYR A 19 12.43 1.34 -6.64
CA TYR A 19 11.13 0.71 -6.47
C TYR A 19 11.18 -0.63 -7.22
N LYS A 20 11.14 -1.76 -6.49
CA LYS A 20 11.30 -3.11 -7.08
C LYS A 20 10.07 -3.52 -7.93
N CYS A 21 9.96 -2.98 -9.13
CA CYS A 21 9.20 -3.53 -10.26
C CYS A 21 10.19 -3.95 -11.36
N GLY A 22 10.88 -5.07 -11.15
CA GLY A 22 11.98 -5.50 -12.03
C GLY A 22 13.31 -4.76 -11.75
N LYS A 23 14.39 -5.18 -12.44
CA LYS A 23 15.75 -4.63 -12.30
C LYS A 23 15.89 -3.24 -12.97
N ALA A 24 15.06 -2.27 -12.59
CA ALA A 24 15.12 -0.91 -13.13
C ALA A 24 15.42 0.09 -12.02
N THR A 25 16.41 0.96 -12.26
CA THR A 25 16.58 2.19 -11.49
C THR A 25 15.38 3.09 -11.81
N LEU A 26 14.49 3.30 -10.83
CA LEU A 26 13.22 3.99 -11.10
C LEU A 26 13.41 5.50 -11.20
N MET A 27 14.30 6.05 -10.38
CA MET A 27 14.54 7.48 -10.30
C MET A 27 15.98 7.77 -9.87
N THR A 28 16.65 8.68 -10.58
CA THR A 28 17.86 9.34 -10.05
C THR A 28 17.45 10.70 -9.51
N MET A 29 17.82 10.99 -8.27
CA MET A 29 17.43 12.22 -7.60
C MET A 29 18.62 13.07 -7.17
N LEU A 30 18.43 14.39 -7.22
CA LEU A 30 19.26 15.37 -6.53
C LEU A 30 18.59 15.73 -5.20
N GLU A 31 19.36 15.85 -4.14
CA GLU A 31 18.85 16.31 -2.85
C GLU A 31 18.64 17.84 -2.88
N ASP A 32 17.42 18.29 -2.54
CA ASP A 32 17.04 19.71 -2.43
C ASP A 32 16.25 19.96 -1.13
N SER A 33 16.15 21.22 -0.71
CA SER A 33 15.45 21.63 0.51
C SER A 33 14.63 22.90 0.29
N GLU A 34 13.31 22.78 0.48
CA GLU A 34 12.36 23.90 0.41
C GLU A 34 11.31 23.80 1.53
N ASP A 35 10.37 24.75 1.55
CA ASP A 35 9.27 24.82 2.50
C ASP A 35 7.92 24.42 1.84
N PRO A 36 7.64 23.13 1.57
CA PRO A 36 6.43 22.71 0.90
C PRO A 36 5.20 22.90 1.79
N ALA A 37 4.04 23.11 1.15
CA ALA A 37 2.75 23.13 1.82
C ALA A 37 1.96 21.84 1.54
N VAL A 38 1.61 21.09 2.58
CA VAL A 38 0.76 19.90 2.50
C VAL A 38 -0.51 20.14 3.29
N ALA A 39 -1.68 20.02 2.64
CA ALA A 39 -2.98 20.29 3.28
C ALA A 39 -3.06 21.68 3.98
N GLY A 40 -2.37 22.69 3.44
CA GLY A 40 -2.30 24.04 4.01
C GLY A 40 -1.29 24.19 5.17
N LEU A 41 -0.54 23.14 5.52
CA LEU A 41 0.54 23.18 6.52
C LEU A 41 1.88 23.37 5.81
N THR A 42 2.58 24.46 6.12
CA THR A 42 3.94 24.71 5.61
C THR A 42 4.95 23.98 6.49
N ILE A 43 5.74 23.10 5.89
CA ILE A 43 6.80 22.34 6.55
C ILE A 43 8.10 23.07 6.30
N GLN A 44 8.84 23.43 7.35
CA GLN A 44 10.11 24.13 7.20
C GLN A 44 11.27 23.18 6.91
N ASN A 45 12.17 23.55 5.99
CA ASN A 45 13.40 22.82 5.66
C ASN A 45 13.17 21.34 5.34
N GLN A 46 12.17 21.04 4.49
CA GLN A 46 11.96 19.66 4.07
C GLN A 46 12.98 19.29 3.00
N THR A 47 13.83 18.30 3.30
CA THR A 47 14.69 17.67 2.29
C THR A 47 13.86 16.73 1.41
N PHE A 48 13.98 16.82 0.09
CA PHE A 48 13.34 15.92 -0.86
C PHE A 48 14.25 15.63 -2.06
N GLY A 49 13.88 14.63 -2.86
CA GLY A 49 14.60 14.27 -4.07
C GLY A 49 13.98 14.92 -5.31
N GLU A 50 14.77 15.66 -6.08
CA GLU A 50 14.41 16.16 -7.41
C GLU A 50 14.74 15.09 -8.47
N ALA A 51 13.70 14.51 -9.07
CA ALA A 51 13.83 13.51 -10.12
C ALA A 51 14.46 14.13 -11.39
N ILE A 52 15.62 13.62 -11.81
CA ILE A 52 16.30 14.07 -13.04
C ILE A 52 16.26 13.03 -14.16
N ILE A 53 15.99 11.77 -13.81
CA ILE A 53 15.81 10.65 -14.73
C ILE A 53 14.70 9.78 -14.14
N GLU A 54 13.66 9.53 -14.92
CA GLU A 54 12.51 8.72 -14.53
C GLU A 54 12.38 7.50 -15.43
N SER A 55 11.92 6.39 -14.86
CA SER A 55 11.56 5.20 -15.62
C SER A 55 10.34 5.42 -16.49
N ASP A 56 10.28 4.76 -17.65
CA ASP A 56 9.10 4.72 -18.53
C ASP A 56 7.82 4.22 -17.81
N LEU A 57 7.98 3.54 -16.67
CA LEU A 57 6.87 3.15 -15.80
C LEU A 57 6.05 4.35 -15.29
N PHE A 58 6.65 5.54 -15.20
CA PHE A 58 5.97 6.77 -14.81
C PHE A 58 5.36 7.54 -15.98
N SER A 59 5.69 7.21 -17.24
CA SER A 59 5.28 8.00 -18.41
C SER A 59 3.76 8.08 -18.61
N ASN A 60 3.01 7.11 -18.07
CA ASN A 60 1.55 7.08 -18.10
C ASN A 60 0.92 7.30 -16.71
N SER A 61 1.71 7.74 -15.73
CA SER A 61 1.18 8.05 -14.40
C SER A 61 0.33 9.32 -14.46
N ARG A 62 -0.70 9.38 -13.61
CA ARG A 62 -1.46 10.62 -13.37
C ARG A 62 -0.90 11.44 -12.20
N THR A 63 0.20 11.00 -11.62
CA THR A 63 0.84 11.61 -10.45
C THR A 63 2.20 12.16 -10.81
N ASP A 64 2.53 13.34 -10.29
CA ASP A 64 3.83 14.00 -10.56
C ASP A 64 4.97 13.48 -9.67
N GLY A 65 4.65 12.76 -8.58
CA GLY A 65 5.66 12.27 -7.65
C GLY A 65 5.10 11.38 -6.56
N VAL A 66 5.97 11.04 -5.59
CA VAL A 66 5.65 10.16 -4.47
C VAL A 66 5.83 10.90 -3.15
N PHE A 67 4.84 10.79 -2.28
CA PHE A 67 4.87 11.33 -0.93
C PHE A 67 5.06 10.20 0.10
N GLY A 68 6.31 9.99 0.53
CA GLY A 68 6.68 8.90 1.44
C GLY A 68 6.15 9.10 2.87
N LEU A 69 5.28 8.20 3.32
CA LEU A 69 4.73 8.16 4.68
C LEU A 69 5.33 7.03 5.55
N GLY A 70 6.50 6.53 5.14
CA GLY A 70 7.22 5.46 5.82
C GLY A 70 8.05 5.93 7.02
N PHE A 71 9.06 5.14 7.34
CA PHE A 71 10.09 5.49 8.32
C PHE A 71 11.38 5.80 7.58
N SER A 72 12.19 6.69 8.13
CA SER A 72 13.53 6.99 7.61
C SER A 72 14.50 7.06 8.78
N ASN A 73 15.71 6.52 8.55
CA ASN A 73 16.83 6.59 9.50
C ASN A 73 17.93 7.55 9.02
N GLU A 74 17.76 8.17 7.84
CA GLU A 74 18.71 9.16 7.30
C GLU A 74 18.13 10.56 7.47
N GLU A 75 17.21 10.94 6.58
CA GLU A 75 16.55 12.25 6.61
C GLU A 75 15.12 12.16 7.15
N PRO A 76 14.65 13.11 7.98
CA PRO A 76 13.27 13.13 8.43
C PRO A 76 12.28 13.11 7.25
N THR A 77 11.30 12.21 7.32
CA THR A 77 10.20 12.20 6.35
C THR A 77 9.35 13.47 6.49
N VAL A 78 8.50 13.76 5.51
CA VAL A 78 7.54 14.87 5.63
C VAL A 78 6.66 14.72 6.86
N PHE A 79 6.20 13.49 7.13
CA PHE A 79 5.41 13.22 8.32
C PHE A 79 6.20 13.44 9.61
N ASP A 80 7.49 13.07 9.64
CA ASP A 80 8.35 13.35 10.79
C ASP A 80 8.49 14.85 11.03
N ASN A 81 8.71 15.64 9.98
CA ASN A 81 8.82 17.09 10.12
C ASN A 81 7.52 17.74 10.55
N LEU A 82 6.36 17.29 10.03
CA LEU A 82 5.05 17.74 10.50
C LEU A 82 4.87 17.50 12.01
N VAL A 83 5.30 16.35 12.52
CA VAL A 83 5.24 16.02 13.95
C VAL A 83 6.26 16.82 14.75
N ASN A 84 7.53 16.83 14.34
CA ASN A 84 8.63 17.47 15.05
C ASN A 84 8.46 18.99 15.14
N GLN A 85 7.83 19.61 14.14
CA GLN A 85 7.51 21.04 14.12
C GLN A 85 6.21 21.38 14.86
N GLY A 86 5.52 20.41 15.45
CA GLY A 86 4.29 20.63 16.21
C GLY A 86 3.10 21.05 15.34
N LEU A 87 3.12 20.72 14.05
CA LEU A 87 2.07 21.11 13.09
C LEU A 87 0.86 20.18 13.13
N LEU A 88 0.97 19.03 13.82
CA LEU A 88 -0.09 18.05 13.97
C LEU A 88 -0.52 17.91 15.44
N PRO A 89 -1.82 17.73 15.73
CA PRO A 89 -2.30 17.44 17.09
C PRO A 89 -1.77 16.13 17.67
N ALA A 90 -1.48 15.15 16.83
CA ALA A 90 -0.96 13.84 17.22
C ALA A 90 -0.07 13.25 16.11
N PRO A 91 0.88 12.36 16.44
CA PRO A 91 1.75 11.68 15.48
C PRO A 91 1.03 10.49 14.80
N VAL A 92 -0.15 10.77 14.26
CA VAL A 92 -0.99 9.79 13.56
C VAL A 92 -1.45 10.33 12.22
N PHE A 93 -1.66 9.46 11.24
CA PHE A 93 -2.39 9.77 10.02
C PHE A 93 -3.34 8.62 9.68
N SER A 94 -4.30 8.86 8.80
CA SER A 94 -5.23 7.81 8.41
C SER A 94 -5.74 7.96 6.99
N PHE A 95 -6.11 6.83 6.40
CA PHE A 95 -6.66 6.73 5.07
C PHE A 95 -8.11 6.23 5.12
N TYR A 96 -8.97 6.97 4.43
CA TYR A 96 -10.22 6.46 3.87
C TYR A 96 -10.04 6.31 2.37
N LEU A 97 -10.26 5.10 1.84
CA LEU A 97 -10.20 4.82 0.42
C LEU A 97 -11.59 4.40 -0.05
N ASN A 98 -12.21 5.20 -0.92
CA ASN A 98 -13.52 4.87 -1.47
C ASN A 98 -13.42 3.64 -2.40
N LYS A 99 -14.51 2.87 -2.54
CA LYS A 99 -14.57 1.81 -3.55
C LYS A 99 -14.72 2.42 -4.94
N LEU A 100 -14.11 1.77 -5.92
CA LEU A 100 -14.02 2.29 -7.29
C LEU A 100 -15.35 2.21 -8.05
N ASP A 101 -16.27 1.38 -7.59
CA ASP A 101 -17.51 0.98 -8.26
C ASP A 101 -18.77 1.56 -7.61
N ILE A 102 -18.63 2.36 -6.55
CA ILE A 102 -19.76 3.01 -5.86
C ILE A 102 -19.65 4.53 -5.92
N PRO A 103 -20.76 5.25 -6.14
CA PRO A 103 -20.79 6.69 -5.91
C PRO A 103 -20.49 6.98 -4.44
N GLY A 104 -19.60 7.93 -4.18
CA GLY A 104 -19.24 8.31 -2.82
C GLY A 104 -18.25 9.48 -2.79
N PRO A 105 -17.84 9.92 -1.59
CA PRO A 105 -16.82 10.95 -1.45
C PRO A 105 -15.48 10.47 -2.03
N ASP A 106 -14.61 11.42 -2.38
CA ASP A 106 -13.24 11.10 -2.77
C ASP A 106 -12.49 10.40 -1.61
N SER A 107 -11.42 9.69 -1.94
CA SER A 107 -10.53 9.11 -0.93
C SER A 107 -9.82 10.23 -0.16
N VAL A 108 -9.59 10.03 1.14
CA VAL A 108 -9.08 11.07 2.04
C VAL A 108 -7.88 10.56 2.84
N LEU A 109 -6.79 11.34 2.82
CA LEU A 109 -5.71 11.27 3.80
C LEU A 109 -5.97 12.32 4.89
N THR A 110 -6.06 11.88 6.14
CA THR A 110 -6.16 12.76 7.31
C THR A 110 -4.82 12.78 8.04
N LEU A 111 -4.23 13.96 8.21
CA LEU A 111 -3.00 14.15 8.98
C LEU A 111 -3.34 14.61 10.40
N GLY A 112 -2.68 14.02 11.40
CA GLY A 112 -2.83 14.41 12.80
C GLY A 112 -4.02 13.80 13.54
N GLY A 113 -4.77 12.87 12.92
CA GLY A 113 -5.95 12.27 13.53
C GLY A 113 -6.65 11.21 12.68
N THR A 114 -7.91 10.95 13.05
CA THR A 114 -8.89 10.17 12.28
C THR A 114 -10.11 11.04 11.98
N ASN A 115 -10.90 10.66 10.97
CA ASN A 115 -12.17 11.30 10.67
C ASN A 115 -13.34 10.33 10.91
N PRO A 116 -14.12 10.51 12.00
CA PRO A 116 -15.28 9.68 12.36
C PRO A 116 -16.41 9.61 11.33
N GLU A 117 -16.44 10.52 10.36
CA GLU A 117 -17.41 10.49 9.25
C GLU A 117 -17.22 9.27 8.35
N TYR A 118 -15.99 8.76 8.24
CA TYR A 118 -15.61 7.71 7.29
C TYR A 118 -15.45 6.31 7.90
N TYR A 119 -15.71 6.13 9.20
CA TYR A 119 -15.67 4.81 9.82
C TYR A 119 -16.74 4.60 10.90
N THR A 120 -17.03 3.34 11.19
CA THR A 120 -17.94 2.90 12.25
C THR A 120 -17.30 1.82 13.10
N GLY A 121 -17.80 1.68 14.33
CA GLY A 121 -17.27 0.72 15.29
C GLY A 121 -15.92 1.14 15.86
N ASP A 122 -15.31 0.22 16.60
CA ASP A 122 -14.02 0.42 17.24
C ASP A 122 -12.86 0.00 16.33
N PHE A 123 -11.68 0.56 16.62
CA PHE A 123 -10.45 0.15 15.95
C PHE A 123 -9.92 -1.16 16.53
N THR A 124 -9.56 -2.09 15.64
CA THR A 124 -8.65 -3.19 15.95
C THR A 124 -7.22 -2.69 15.77
N PHE A 125 -6.51 -2.52 16.89
CA PHE A 125 -5.11 -2.09 16.87
C PHE A 125 -4.14 -3.28 16.85
N ILE A 126 -3.18 -3.22 15.93
CA ILE A 126 -2.10 -4.18 15.77
C ILE A 126 -0.77 -3.46 15.95
N ASN A 127 0.04 -3.94 16.90
CA ASN A 127 1.36 -3.39 17.16
C ASN A 127 2.34 -3.76 16.04
N LEU A 128 3.23 -2.83 15.72
CA LEU A 128 4.28 -3.07 14.73
C LEU A 128 5.34 -4.01 15.28
N THR A 129 5.78 -4.96 14.45
CA THR A 129 6.92 -5.84 14.75
C THR A 129 8.24 -5.28 14.22
N ALA A 130 8.19 -4.31 13.30
CA ALA A 130 9.36 -3.62 12.75
C ALA A 130 9.51 -2.18 13.30
N THR A 131 10.72 -1.63 13.18
CA THR A 131 11.04 -0.23 13.54
C THR A 131 11.15 0.69 12.33
N ASP A 132 11.23 0.15 11.12
CA ASP A 132 11.58 0.85 9.88
C ASP A 132 10.46 0.80 8.82
N ARG A 133 9.30 0.24 9.15
CA ARG A 133 8.18 0.04 8.22
C ARG A 133 6.87 -0.26 8.95
N TRP A 134 5.76 -0.05 8.25
CA TRP A 134 4.40 -0.37 8.72
C TRP A 134 4.11 -1.87 8.65
N GLN A 135 4.90 -2.65 9.40
CA GLN A 135 4.87 -4.11 9.39
C GLN A 135 4.42 -4.71 10.72
N PHE A 136 3.62 -5.76 10.62
CA PHE A 136 3.30 -6.70 11.69
C PHE A 136 3.53 -8.15 11.21
N GLU A 137 3.36 -9.12 12.10
CA GLU A 137 3.47 -10.56 11.77
C GLU A 137 2.07 -11.16 11.64
N ILE A 138 1.84 -11.96 10.59
CA ILE A 138 0.61 -12.72 10.40
C ILE A 138 0.75 -14.03 11.18
N ASP A 139 -0.19 -14.31 12.09
CA ASP A 139 -0.26 -15.60 12.78
C ASP A 139 -0.65 -16.70 11.79
N ASP A 140 -1.68 -16.43 10.96
CA ASP A 140 -2.21 -17.34 9.95
C ASP A 140 -3.05 -16.59 8.91
N PHE A 141 -2.95 -16.94 7.64
CA PHE A 141 -3.88 -16.49 6.58
C PHE A 141 -4.70 -17.69 6.11
N ARG A 142 -6.00 -17.65 6.40
CA ARG A 142 -6.96 -18.74 6.14
C ARG A 142 -7.95 -18.40 5.05
N VAL A 143 -8.21 -19.38 4.19
CA VAL A 143 -9.28 -19.31 3.19
C VAL A 143 -10.08 -20.60 3.24
N LYS A 144 -11.37 -20.50 3.58
CA LYS A 144 -12.29 -21.65 3.61
C LYS A 144 -12.91 -21.84 2.23
N LEU A 145 -12.53 -22.91 1.54
CA LEU A 145 -12.99 -23.23 0.21
C LEU A 145 -14.45 -23.75 0.21
N SER A 146 -15.10 -23.67 -0.94
CA SER A 146 -16.50 -24.13 -1.14
C SER A 146 -16.69 -25.62 -0.88
N ASN A 147 -15.64 -26.43 -1.05
CA ASN A 147 -15.65 -27.87 -0.76
C ASN A 147 -15.45 -28.19 0.75
N GLY A 148 -15.27 -27.18 1.60
CA GLY A 148 -15.06 -27.32 3.03
C GLY A 148 -13.59 -27.37 3.47
N ASP A 149 -12.64 -27.50 2.54
CA ASP A 149 -11.21 -27.46 2.85
C ASP A 149 -10.80 -26.07 3.32
N VAL A 150 -9.73 -25.99 4.11
CA VAL A 150 -9.13 -24.73 4.55
C VAL A 150 -7.69 -24.66 4.04
N LEU A 151 -7.38 -23.61 3.30
CA LEU A 151 -6.01 -23.26 2.94
C LEU A 151 -5.40 -22.43 4.05
N PHE A 152 -4.13 -22.72 4.36
CA PHE A 152 -3.32 -22.03 5.35
C PHE A 152 -2.08 -21.47 4.65
N MET A 153 -1.82 -20.19 4.84
CA MET A 153 -0.78 -19.41 4.17
C MET A 153 -0.18 -18.40 5.15
N GLY A 154 0.99 -17.86 4.82
CA GLY A 154 1.55 -16.70 5.52
C GLY A 154 1.78 -16.84 7.03
N SER A 155 1.75 -18.06 7.59
CA SER A 155 1.93 -18.25 9.03
C SER A 155 3.34 -17.86 9.46
N GLY A 156 3.45 -16.99 10.46
CA GLY A 156 4.71 -16.37 10.90
C GLY A 156 5.35 -15.44 9.88
N SER A 157 4.64 -15.09 8.80
CA SER A 157 5.18 -14.21 7.77
C SER A 157 4.97 -12.75 8.13
N PRO A 158 5.95 -11.87 7.85
CA PRO A 158 5.74 -10.43 7.96
C PRO A 158 4.72 -9.94 6.92
N ALA A 159 3.93 -8.94 7.31
CA ALA A 159 3.02 -8.21 6.43
C ALA A 159 3.20 -6.71 6.58
N VAL A 160 3.28 -6.01 5.45
CA VAL A 160 3.42 -4.55 5.36
C VAL A 160 2.12 -3.97 4.79
N VAL A 161 1.53 -2.98 5.47
CA VAL A 161 0.44 -2.19 4.89
C VAL A 161 1.04 -1.11 3.99
N ASP A 162 0.72 -1.15 2.70
CA ASP A 162 1.45 -0.41 1.68
C ASP A 162 0.54 0.30 0.68
N SER A 163 0.34 1.61 0.86
CA SER A 163 -0.46 2.43 -0.03
C SER A 163 0.16 2.66 -1.41
N SER A 164 1.42 2.27 -1.64
CA SER A 164 2.08 2.39 -2.94
C SER A 164 1.70 1.28 -3.93
N THR A 165 1.08 0.21 -3.44
CA THR A 165 0.68 -0.94 -4.27
C THR A 165 -0.83 -1.05 -4.35
N SER A 166 -1.36 -1.29 -5.55
CA SER A 166 -2.80 -1.49 -5.70
C SER A 166 -3.25 -2.85 -5.13
N LEU A 167 -2.53 -3.91 -5.50
CA LEU A 167 -2.89 -5.30 -5.19
C LEU A 167 -2.27 -5.77 -3.87
N ILE A 168 -2.77 -6.90 -3.36
CA ILE A 168 -2.09 -7.67 -2.32
C ILE A 168 -0.98 -8.49 -2.98
N PHE A 169 0.23 -8.48 -2.41
CA PHE A 169 1.31 -9.34 -2.86
C PHE A 169 1.70 -10.37 -1.81
N GLY A 170 2.01 -11.59 -2.24
CA GLY A 170 2.47 -12.67 -1.37
C GLY A 170 3.39 -13.66 -2.11
N PRO A 171 3.90 -14.68 -1.41
CA PRO A 171 4.75 -15.72 -1.99
C PRO A 171 4.11 -16.35 -3.24
N MET A 172 4.84 -16.41 -4.36
CA MET A 172 4.32 -16.89 -5.65
C MET A 172 3.65 -18.26 -5.55
N GLU A 173 4.26 -19.20 -4.84
CA GLU A 173 3.76 -20.58 -4.71
C GLU A 173 2.43 -20.63 -3.95
N GLU A 174 2.31 -19.90 -2.84
CA GLU A 174 1.09 -19.82 -2.05
C GLU A 174 -0.04 -19.14 -2.85
N VAL A 175 0.26 -18.03 -3.52
CA VAL A 175 -0.72 -17.26 -4.29
C VAL A 175 -1.18 -18.01 -5.56
N ASP A 176 -0.29 -18.76 -6.23
CA ASP A 176 -0.66 -19.59 -7.38
C ASP A 176 -1.63 -20.71 -6.95
N VAL A 177 -1.32 -21.42 -5.85
CA VAL A 177 -2.19 -22.45 -5.28
C VAL A 177 -3.54 -21.86 -4.88
N LEU A 178 -3.55 -20.73 -4.17
CA LEU A 178 -4.78 -20.04 -3.77
C LEU A 178 -5.66 -19.73 -4.98
N ASN A 179 -5.14 -19.00 -5.97
CA ASN A 179 -5.93 -18.56 -7.11
C ASN A 179 -6.49 -19.74 -7.91
N ARG A 180 -5.72 -20.81 -8.12
CA ARG A 180 -6.20 -22.02 -8.80
C ARG A 180 -7.30 -22.72 -8.00
N LYS A 181 -7.17 -22.79 -6.67
CA LYS A 181 -8.18 -23.39 -5.79
C LYS A 181 -9.48 -22.59 -5.74
N LEU A 182 -9.41 -21.29 -5.99
CA LEU A 182 -10.56 -20.42 -6.17
C LEU A 182 -11.18 -20.47 -7.59
N GLY A 183 -10.64 -21.29 -8.49
CA GLY A 183 -11.15 -21.43 -9.86
C GLY A 183 -10.62 -20.39 -10.85
N ALA A 184 -9.71 -19.50 -10.42
CA ALA A 184 -9.13 -18.50 -11.31
C ALA A 184 -8.15 -19.13 -12.31
N LYS A 185 -8.07 -18.56 -13.51
CA LYS A 185 -7.16 -19.01 -14.57
C LYS A 185 -5.99 -18.04 -14.70
N PRO A 186 -4.74 -18.54 -14.85
CA PRO A 186 -3.59 -17.66 -15.06
C PRO A 186 -3.76 -16.88 -16.36
N LEU A 187 -3.46 -15.59 -16.32
CA LEU A 187 -3.56 -14.71 -17.48
C LEU A 187 -2.30 -14.81 -18.35
N PRO A 188 -2.39 -15.33 -19.59
CA PRO A 188 -1.23 -15.44 -20.47
C PRO A 188 -0.61 -14.07 -20.75
N GLY A 189 0.73 -13.98 -20.66
CA GLY A 189 1.46 -12.73 -20.89
C GLY A 189 1.48 -11.75 -19.71
N HIS A 190 0.78 -12.07 -18.61
CA HIS A 190 0.72 -11.24 -17.41
C HIS A 190 1.17 -12.07 -16.19
N LEU A 191 2.49 -12.12 -15.97
CA LEU A 191 3.08 -12.97 -14.93
C LEU A 191 2.45 -12.69 -13.56
N GLY A 192 1.93 -13.74 -12.92
CA GLY A 192 1.37 -13.68 -11.56
C GLY A 192 -0.07 -13.17 -11.45
N LEU A 193 -0.70 -12.74 -12.56
CA LEU A 193 -2.10 -12.32 -12.58
C LEU A 193 -3.04 -13.48 -12.95
N PHE A 194 -4.21 -13.50 -12.33
CA PHE A 194 -5.25 -14.51 -12.52
C PHE A 194 -6.59 -13.86 -12.82
N GLU A 195 -7.36 -14.48 -13.69
CA GLU A 195 -8.71 -14.05 -14.09
C GLU A 195 -9.77 -14.93 -13.45
N PHE A 196 -10.82 -14.30 -12.93
CA PHE A 196 -12.03 -14.93 -12.43
C PHE A 196 -13.16 -14.79 -13.45
N ASP A 197 -14.08 -15.75 -13.46
CA ASP A 197 -15.38 -15.54 -14.09
C ASP A 197 -16.16 -14.49 -13.28
N CYS A 198 -16.44 -13.34 -13.91
CA CYS A 198 -17.17 -12.25 -13.28
C CYS A 198 -18.57 -12.65 -12.77
N SER A 199 -19.15 -13.74 -13.28
CA SER A 199 -20.45 -14.25 -12.84
C SER A 199 -20.39 -15.07 -11.54
N GLU A 200 -19.21 -15.49 -11.11
CA GLU A 200 -19.02 -16.39 -9.95
C GLU A 200 -18.49 -15.67 -8.69
N LEU A 201 -18.31 -14.34 -8.72
CA LEU A 201 -17.63 -13.60 -7.65
C LEU A 201 -18.33 -13.68 -6.29
N ASP A 202 -19.66 -13.75 -6.26
CA ASP A 202 -20.44 -13.86 -5.02
C ASP A 202 -20.28 -15.22 -4.33
N SER A 203 -19.76 -16.23 -5.04
CA SER A 203 -19.48 -17.56 -4.49
C SER A 203 -18.08 -17.69 -3.87
N LEU A 204 -17.22 -16.71 -4.11
CA LEU A 204 -15.85 -16.74 -3.62
C LEU A 204 -15.80 -16.48 -2.11
N PRO A 205 -14.93 -17.18 -1.37
CA PRO A 205 -14.88 -17.11 0.09
C PRO A 205 -14.21 -15.85 0.61
N ASP A 206 -14.46 -15.49 1.85
CA ASP A 206 -13.70 -14.44 2.52
C ASP A 206 -12.24 -14.88 2.77
N PHE A 207 -11.33 -13.92 2.73
CA PHE A 207 -9.94 -14.08 3.16
C PHE A 207 -9.81 -13.64 4.61
N GLU A 208 -9.31 -14.52 5.48
CA GLU A 208 -9.18 -14.25 6.91
C GLU A 208 -7.71 -14.19 7.34
N PHE A 209 -7.23 -13.00 7.69
CA PHE A 209 -5.91 -12.77 8.27
C PHE A 209 -6.03 -12.77 9.79
N TYR A 210 -5.29 -13.64 10.45
CA TYR A 210 -5.15 -13.70 11.90
C TYR A 210 -3.84 -13.02 12.28
N VAL A 211 -3.92 -12.03 13.16
CA VAL A 211 -2.79 -11.17 13.54
C VAL A 211 -2.87 -10.85 15.02
N ASN A 212 -1.90 -11.31 15.82
CA ASN A 212 -1.89 -11.15 17.27
C ASN A 212 -3.23 -11.54 17.94
N GLY A 213 -3.80 -12.66 17.50
CA GLY A 213 -5.10 -13.18 17.96
C GLY A 213 -6.33 -12.39 17.49
N GLN A 214 -6.17 -11.32 16.71
CA GLN A 214 -7.27 -10.59 16.07
C GLN A 214 -7.53 -11.15 14.67
N LYS A 215 -8.78 -11.08 14.22
CA LYS A 215 -9.18 -11.52 12.87
C LYS A 215 -9.55 -10.31 12.01
N LEU A 216 -8.88 -10.17 10.86
CA LEU A 216 -9.22 -9.23 9.81
C LEU A 216 -9.70 -10.02 8.59
N SER A 217 -10.95 -9.78 8.17
CA SER A 217 -11.56 -10.44 7.02
C SER A 217 -11.77 -9.47 5.87
N ILE A 218 -11.50 -9.90 4.63
CA ILE A 218 -11.88 -9.17 3.41
C ILE A 218 -12.70 -10.07 2.50
N SER A 219 -13.70 -9.50 1.83
CA SER A 219 -14.61 -10.24 0.96
C SER A 219 -14.13 -10.25 -0.49
N SER A 220 -14.76 -11.05 -1.34
CA SER A 220 -14.47 -11.09 -2.78
C SER A 220 -14.60 -9.71 -3.45
N LYS A 221 -15.48 -8.84 -2.94
CA LYS A 221 -15.65 -7.46 -3.41
C LYS A 221 -14.44 -6.57 -3.12
N ASP A 222 -13.56 -7.00 -2.23
CA ASP A 222 -12.38 -6.24 -1.81
C ASP A 222 -11.10 -6.81 -2.46
N TYR A 223 -11.00 -8.14 -2.60
CA TYR A 223 -9.84 -8.79 -3.22
C TYR A 223 -10.02 -9.15 -4.70
N VAL A 224 -11.16 -8.92 -5.34
CA VAL A 224 -11.32 -9.01 -6.80
C VAL A 224 -11.35 -7.62 -7.39
N SER A 225 -10.53 -7.39 -8.43
CA SER A 225 -10.50 -6.12 -9.16
C SER A 225 -11.21 -6.27 -10.50
N THR A 226 -12.02 -5.28 -10.86
CA THR A 226 -12.81 -5.30 -12.09
C THR A 226 -12.37 -4.16 -13.01
N LYS A 227 -12.18 -4.45 -14.30
CA LYS A 227 -11.96 -3.45 -15.36
C LYS A 227 -12.95 -3.66 -16.48
N PHE A 228 -13.41 -2.57 -17.09
CA PHE A 228 -14.22 -2.65 -18.29
C PHE A 228 -13.31 -2.46 -19.51
N LEU A 229 -13.16 -3.50 -20.33
CA LEU A 229 -12.26 -3.54 -21.48
C LEU A 229 -13.00 -4.12 -22.68
N HIS A 230 -12.90 -3.47 -23.84
CA HIS A 230 -13.50 -3.95 -25.10
C HIS A 230 -15.01 -4.27 -25.04
N GLY A 231 -15.76 -3.61 -24.15
CA GLY A 231 -17.20 -3.85 -23.99
C GLY A 231 -17.56 -4.95 -23.00
N GLU A 232 -16.58 -5.56 -22.32
CA GLU A 232 -16.78 -6.64 -21.35
C GLU A 232 -16.14 -6.31 -20.00
N HIS A 233 -16.68 -6.91 -18.93
CA HIS A 233 -16.07 -6.86 -17.62
C HIS A 233 -14.97 -7.91 -17.52
N PHE A 234 -13.81 -7.47 -17.09
CA PHE A 234 -12.63 -8.28 -16.82
C PHE A 234 -12.38 -8.29 -15.31
N CYS A 235 -12.58 -9.45 -14.68
CA CYS A 235 -12.42 -9.64 -13.25
C CYS A 235 -11.13 -10.40 -12.99
N TYR A 236 -10.21 -9.78 -12.26
CA TYR A 236 -8.93 -10.39 -11.96
C TYR A 236 -8.64 -10.36 -10.47
N SER A 237 -7.84 -11.33 -10.06
CA SER A 237 -7.42 -11.47 -8.69
C SER A 237 -6.65 -10.24 -8.23
N GLY A 238 -7.13 -9.63 -7.15
CA GLY A 238 -6.47 -8.56 -6.44
C GLY A 238 -5.33 -9.05 -5.54
N ILE A 239 -4.99 -10.33 -5.62
CA ILE A 239 -3.82 -10.94 -4.98
C ILE A 239 -2.88 -11.50 -6.07
N MET A 240 -1.65 -11.01 -6.08
CA MET A 240 -0.65 -11.33 -7.09
C MET A 240 0.60 -11.88 -6.41
N GLY A 241 1.07 -13.01 -6.90
CA GLY A 241 2.23 -13.61 -6.28
C GLY A 241 3.54 -12.99 -6.80
N ARG A 242 4.55 -12.97 -5.95
CA ARG A 242 5.88 -12.43 -6.24
C ARG A 242 6.95 -13.44 -5.85
N THR A 243 8.10 -13.38 -6.50
CA THR A 243 9.27 -14.18 -6.16
C THR A 243 10.24 -13.37 -5.31
N TRP A 244 10.73 -13.98 -4.23
CA TRP A 244 11.80 -13.47 -3.40
C TRP A 244 13.10 -14.21 -3.70
N LYS A 245 14.26 -13.59 -3.45
CA LYS A 245 15.52 -14.33 -3.48
C LYS A 245 15.53 -15.35 -2.33
N GLU A 246 16.25 -16.45 -2.50
CA GLU A 246 16.39 -17.47 -1.45
C GLU A 246 16.91 -16.92 -0.10
N THR A 247 17.64 -15.79 -0.15
CA THR A 247 18.17 -15.10 1.03
C THR A 247 17.21 -14.10 1.67
N GLU A 248 16.07 -13.81 1.04
CA GLU A 248 15.10 -12.83 1.51
C GLU A 248 13.94 -13.54 2.22
N THR A 249 13.50 -13.00 3.35
CA THR A 249 12.26 -13.44 3.98
C THR A 249 11.07 -13.00 3.12
N PRO A 250 10.16 -13.91 2.72
CA PRO A 250 8.94 -13.52 2.02
C PRO A 250 8.07 -12.59 2.86
N VAL A 251 7.47 -11.59 2.23
CA VAL A 251 6.67 -10.56 2.90
C VAL A 251 5.32 -10.46 2.18
N TRP A 252 4.25 -10.33 2.95
CA TRP A 252 2.94 -9.96 2.41
C TRP A 252 2.83 -8.44 2.30
N PHE A 253 2.50 -7.91 1.13
CA PHE A 253 2.17 -6.49 0.97
C PHE A 253 0.66 -6.35 0.90
N LEU A 254 0.06 -5.68 1.88
CA LEU A 254 -1.37 -5.40 1.97
C LEU A 254 -1.64 -4.04 1.33
N GLY A 255 -1.89 -4.07 0.01
CA GLY A 255 -2.08 -2.89 -0.82
C GLY A 255 -3.46 -2.23 -0.69
N LEU A 256 -3.78 -1.35 -1.65
CA LEU A 256 -5.03 -0.60 -1.68
C LEU A 256 -6.28 -1.49 -1.70
N ASN A 257 -6.24 -2.70 -2.25
CA ASN A 257 -7.36 -3.65 -2.16
C ASN A 257 -7.70 -3.99 -0.70
N PHE A 258 -6.69 -4.26 0.14
CA PHE A 258 -6.88 -4.48 1.57
C PHE A 258 -7.28 -3.19 2.29
N MET A 259 -6.57 -2.09 2.02
CA MET A 259 -6.84 -0.79 2.66
C MET A 259 -8.20 -0.19 2.27
N ARG A 260 -8.82 -0.60 1.16
CA ARG A 260 -10.20 -0.21 0.86
C ARG A 260 -11.18 -0.90 1.78
N ALA A 261 -10.94 -2.15 2.17
CA ALA A 261 -11.81 -2.89 3.08
C ALA A 261 -11.82 -2.32 4.52
N TYR A 262 -10.82 -1.51 4.87
CA TYR A 262 -10.64 -0.95 6.21
C TYR A 262 -10.31 0.54 6.20
N TYR A 263 -11.01 1.33 7.01
CA TYR A 263 -10.47 2.62 7.41
C TYR A 263 -9.19 2.37 8.21
N THR A 264 -8.07 2.91 7.73
CA THR A 264 -6.73 2.52 8.23
C THR A 264 -6.04 3.70 8.90
N GLN A 265 -5.75 3.58 10.20
CA GLN A 265 -4.97 4.54 10.97
C GLN A 265 -3.55 4.06 11.16
N PHE A 266 -2.58 4.91 10.88
CA PHE A 266 -1.16 4.70 11.14
C PHE A 266 -0.76 5.56 12.34
N ASP A 267 -0.43 4.92 13.46
CA ASP A 267 -0.11 5.58 14.72
C ASP A 267 1.40 5.41 15.00
N LYS A 268 2.18 6.41 14.56
CA LYS A 268 3.64 6.39 14.71
C LYS A 268 4.05 6.56 16.17
N GLY A 269 3.30 7.36 16.94
CA GLY A 269 3.55 7.60 18.36
C GLY A 269 3.47 6.34 19.21
N ASN A 270 2.48 5.48 18.98
CA ASN A 270 2.31 4.23 19.71
C ASN A 270 2.82 2.99 18.96
N ARG A 271 3.41 3.18 17.76
CA ARG A 271 3.93 2.10 16.90
C ARG A 271 2.91 1.00 16.64
N ARG A 272 1.77 1.38 16.07
CA ARG A 272 0.67 0.46 15.75
C ARG A 272 -0.13 0.92 14.54
N ILE A 273 -0.91 0.02 13.96
CA ILE A 273 -1.89 0.29 12.92
C ILE A 273 -3.27 -0.05 13.45
N GLY A 274 -4.24 0.83 13.25
CA GLY A 274 -5.63 0.63 13.59
C GLY A 274 -6.47 0.35 12.35
N PHE A 275 -7.31 -0.68 12.40
CA PHE A 275 -8.29 -0.97 11.35
C PHE A 275 -9.71 -0.82 11.89
N ALA A 276 -10.56 -0.08 11.19
CA ALA A 276 -11.98 0.06 11.50
C ALA A 276 -12.84 -0.16 10.25
N LYS A 277 -14.13 -0.42 10.43
CA LYS A 277 -15.04 -0.63 9.30
C LYS A 277 -15.29 0.72 8.60
N PRO A 278 -15.02 0.84 7.28
CA PRO A 278 -15.27 2.08 6.56
C PRO A 278 -16.77 2.33 6.37
N LYS A 279 -17.14 3.60 6.27
CA LYS A 279 -18.45 4.07 5.83
C LYS A 279 -18.30 4.57 4.39
N TYR A 280 -19.01 3.94 3.46
CA TYR A 280 -19.06 4.37 2.06
C TYR A 280 -20.35 5.11 1.76
#